data_AF-A0AAD9H6D8-F1
#
_entry.id   AF-A0AAD9H6D8-F1
#
_cell.length_a   1.000
_cell.length_b   1.000
_cell.length_c   1.000
_cell.angle_alpha   90.00
_cell.angle_beta   90.00
_cell.angle_gamma   90.00
#
_symmetry.space_group_name_H-M   'P 1'
#
loop_
_entity.id
_entity.type
_entity.pdbx_description
1 polymer ?
#
loop_
_entity_poly.entity_id
_entity_poly.type
_entity_poly.pdbx_seq_one_letter_code
_entity_poly.pdbx_strand_id
1 'polypeptide(L)'
;MKLSVIFATLAVAISSAQACAKYKTCWCERSGVEYQGKIQDNIAWDEDTAKACEGTGEAGYYGQNFQECYRYKKGGFLFFQHAKGIENCEWTEKCIAAGATIGYCRDKI
;
A
#
# COMPACT_ATOMS: atom_id res chain seq x y z
N MET A 1 20.04 -36.36 4.29
CA MET A 1 19.33 -35.93 3.07
C MET A 1 18.75 -34.55 3.34
N LYS A 2 18.96 -33.60 2.43
CA LYS A 2 18.78 -32.15 2.66
C LYS A 2 17.30 -31.77 2.63
N LEU A 3 16.94 -30.88 3.55
CA LEU A 3 15.66 -30.19 3.66
C LEU A 3 15.31 -29.44 2.37
N SER A 4 14.10 -29.66 1.86
CA SER A 4 13.46 -28.77 0.89
C SER A 4 11.95 -28.95 1.03
N VAL A 5 11.41 -28.43 2.14
CA VAL A 5 9.96 -28.21 2.26
C VAL A 5 9.69 -26.83 1.67
N ILE A 6 9.38 -26.81 0.38
CA ILE A 6 8.85 -25.64 -0.31
C ILE A 6 7.41 -25.49 0.22
N PHE A 7 7.23 -24.67 1.25
CA PHE A 7 5.89 -24.28 1.67
C PHE A 7 5.35 -23.31 0.63
N ALA A 8 4.34 -23.78 -0.10
CA ALA A 8 3.57 -23.03 -1.06
C ALA A 8 3.09 -21.72 -0.43
N THR A 9 3.48 -20.60 -1.05
CA THR A 9 2.88 -19.30 -0.76
C THR A 9 1.43 -19.36 -1.22
N LEU A 10 0.53 -19.48 -0.25
CA LEU A 10 -0.89 -19.29 -0.48
C LEU A 10 -1.06 -17.83 -0.95
N ALA A 11 -1.19 -17.63 -2.26
CA ALA A 11 -1.69 -16.37 -2.80
C ALA A 11 -3.16 -16.28 -2.38
N VAL A 12 -3.41 -15.71 -1.20
CA VAL A 12 -4.75 -15.30 -0.79
C VAL A 12 -5.12 -14.17 -1.75
N ALA A 13 -5.78 -14.53 -2.85
CA ALA A 13 -6.55 -13.59 -3.65
C ALA A 13 -7.66 -13.06 -2.74
N ILE A 14 -7.36 -12.00 -1.99
CA ILE A 14 -8.36 -11.27 -1.21
C ILE A 14 -9.33 -10.73 -2.26
N SER A 15 -10.51 -11.34 -2.28
CA SER A 15 -11.61 -11.06 -3.20
C SER A 15 -11.99 -9.58 -3.13
N SER A 16 -11.47 -8.80 -4.07
CA SER A 16 -11.78 -7.39 -4.28
C SER A 16 -13.13 -7.25 -4.99
N ALA A 17 -14.21 -7.37 -4.21
CA ALA A 17 -15.48 -6.72 -4.54
C ALA A 17 -15.55 -5.29 -3.93
N GLN A 18 -14.40 -4.69 -3.62
CA GLN A 18 -14.32 -3.26 -3.33
C GLN A 18 -14.29 -2.54 -4.68
N ALA A 19 -15.39 -1.89 -5.05
CA ALA A 19 -15.42 -0.98 -6.20
C ALA A 19 -14.18 -0.08 -6.15
N CYS A 20 -13.32 -0.20 -7.17
CA CYS A 20 -12.07 0.55 -7.22
C CYS A 20 -12.38 2.03 -7.09
N ALA A 21 -11.83 2.64 -6.04
CA ALA A 21 -12.15 4.00 -5.61
C ALA A 21 -10.87 4.80 -5.49
N LYS A 22 -11.02 6.12 -5.65
CA LYS A 22 -9.90 7.05 -5.53
C LYS A 22 -9.81 7.56 -4.09
N TYR A 23 -8.61 7.57 -3.58
CA TYR A 23 -8.26 7.94 -2.20
C TYR A 23 -7.14 8.97 -2.20
N LYS A 24 -7.04 9.78 -1.15
CA LYS A 24 -5.95 10.77 -1.06
C LYS A 24 -4.66 10.15 -0.56
N THR A 25 -4.78 9.10 0.25
CA THR A 25 -3.70 8.59 1.08
C THR A 25 -3.72 7.07 1.09
N CYS A 26 -2.59 6.43 0.84
CA CYS A 26 -2.47 4.97 0.83
C CYS A 26 -1.12 4.48 1.38
N TRP A 27 -1.06 3.27 1.94
CA TRP A 27 0.16 2.63 2.44
C TRP A 27 0.18 1.14 2.10
N CYS A 28 1.33 0.50 2.22
CA CYS A 28 1.51 -0.93 2.00
C CYS A 28 1.65 -1.67 3.33
N GLU A 29 1.07 -2.87 3.41
CA GLU A 29 1.18 -3.75 4.57
C GLU A 29 1.81 -5.09 4.18
N ARG A 30 2.68 -5.60 5.06
CA ARG A 30 3.26 -6.94 4.98
C ARG A 30 2.62 -7.86 6.00
N SER A 31 2.41 -9.09 5.55
CA SER A 31 2.02 -10.20 6.40
C SER A 31 3.13 -11.24 6.47
N GLY A 32 3.13 -12.06 7.51
CA GLY A 32 4.17 -13.07 7.72
C GLY A 32 5.52 -12.52 8.20
N VAL A 33 5.58 -11.31 8.78
CA VAL A 33 6.84 -10.71 9.24
C VAL A 33 7.15 -11.17 10.65
N GLU A 34 8.35 -11.72 10.86
CA GLU A 34 8.82 -12.06 12.20
C GLU A 34 9.29 -10.79 12.94
N TYR A 35 8.57 -10.43 13.99
CA TYR A 35 8.93 -9.33 14.87
C TYR A 35 8.83 -9.78 16.32
N GLN A 36 9.94 -9.64 17.06
CA GLN A 36 10.08 -10.11 18.44
C GLN A 36 9.75 -11.61 18.63
N GLY A 37 10.14 -12.45 17.67
CA GLY A 37 9.92 -13.91 17.72
C GLY A 37 8.47 -14.35 17.52
N LYS A 38 7.61 -13.44 17.04
CA LYS A 38 6.24 -13.76 16.62
C LYS A 38 6.05 -13.35 15.17
N ILE A 39 5.36 -14.19 14.42
CA ILE A 39 4.88 -13.84 13.08
C ILE A 39 3.71 -12.86 13.27
N GLN A 40 3.83 -11.70 12.65
CA GLN A 40 2.80 -10.67 12.65
C GLN A 40 2.32 -10.42 11.22
N ASP A 41 1.03 -10.17 11.12
CA ASP A 41 0.34 -9.91 9.88
C ASP A 41 -0.16 -8.47 9.83
N ASN A 42 -0.37 -7.93 8.62
CA ASN A 42 -0.94 -6.60 8.38
C ASN A 42 -0.11 -5.46 9.02
N ILE A 43 1.22 -5.57 8.93
CA ILE A 43 2.14 -4.56 9.45
C ILE A 43 2.47 -3.56 8.36
N ALA A 44 2.18 -2.28 8.59
CA ALA A 44 2.57 -1.21 7.69
C ALA A 44 4.10 -1.22 7.48
N TRP A 45 4.53 -1.22 6.22
CA TRP A 45 5.94 -1.32 5.86
C TRP A 45 6.38 -0.09 5.05
N ASP A 46 7.17 0.76 5.70
CA ASP A 46 7.58 2.06 5.15
C ASP A 46 8.34 1.91 3.84
N GLU A 47 9.31 0.99 3.79
CA GLU A 47 10.13 0.78 2.58
C GLU A 47 9.30 0.38 1.35
N ASP A 48 8.31 -0.49 1.53
CA ASP A 48 7.46 -0.93 0.43
C ASP A 48 6.48 0.17 0.03
N THR A 49 6.01 0.93 1.02
CA THR A 49 5.17 2.12 0.79
C THR A 49 5.90 3.18 -0.01
N ALA A 50 7.16 3.49 0.33
CA ALA A 50 7.99 4.43 -0.40
C ALA A 50 8.23 3.99 -1.85
N LYS A 51 8.58 2.71 -2.06
CA LYS A 51 8.77 2.13 -3.40
C LYS A 51 7.48 2.18 -4.23
N ALA A 52 6.35 1.76 -3.66
CA ALA A 52 5.06 1.82 -4.34
C ALA A 52 4.62 3.27 -4.64
N CYS A 53 5.03 4.22 -3.79
CA CYS A 53 4.69 5.63 -3.96
C CYS A 53 5.48 6.32 -5.08
N GLU A 54 6.64 5.79 -5.46
CA GLU A 54 7.47 6.38 -6.52
C GLU A 54 6.70 6.47 -7.85
N GLY A 55 6.58 7.70 -8.39
CA GLY A 55 5.77 7.98 -9.58
C GLY A 55 4.25 7.88 -9.40
N THR A 56 3.76 7.50 -8.21
CA THR A 56 2.33 7.48 -7.85
C THR A 56 1.91 8.73 -7.10
N GLY A 57 2.75 9.24 -6.20
CA GLY A 57 2.41 10.38 -5.36
C GLY A 57 3.65 10.95 -4.69
N GLU A 58 3.42 11.64 -3.58
CA GLU A 58 4.46 12.14 -2.69
C GLU A 58 4.49 11.25 -1.44
N ALA A 59 5.67 10.74 -1.09
CA ALA A 59 5.85 10.04 0.17
C ALA A 59 5.70 11.04 1.32
N GLY A 60 4.90 10.68 2.32
CA GLY A 60 4.66 11.43 3.54
C GLY A 60 4.58 10.46 4.72
N TYR A 61 4.13 10.98 5.86
CA TYR A 61 3.98 10.19 7.09
C TYR A 61 2.59 10.38 7.69
N TYR A 62 2.01 9.30 8.20
CA TYR A 62 0.88 9.36 9.10
C TYR A 62 1.35 9.57 10.54
N GLY A 63 1.17 10.79 11.04
CA GLY A 63 1.67 11.15 12.36
C GLY A 63 3.20 11.00 12.43
N GLN A 64 3.72 10.26 13.42
CA GLN A 64 5.16 10.02 13.58
C GLN A 64 5.59 8.58 13.24
N ASN A 65 4.66 7.69 12.87
CA ASN A 65 4.89 6.25 13.04
C ASN A 65 4.93 5.43 11.73
N PHE A 66 4.29 5.88 10.64
CA PHE A 66 4.20 5.08 9.40
C PHE A 66 4.27 5.98 8.17
N GLN A 67 4.99 5.53 7.13
CA GLN A 67 4.98 6.20 5.84
C GLN A 67 3.66 5.97 5.11
N GLU A 68 3.21 7.00 4.41
CA GLU A 68 2.06 6.96 3.52
C GLU A 68 2.41 7.58 2.18
N CYS A 69 1.75 7.15 1.12
CA CYS A 69 1.75 7.81 -0.16
C CYS A 69 0.56 8.75 -0.25
N TYR A 70 0.85 10.03 -0.51
CA TYR A 70 -0.15 11.06 -0.69
C TYR A 70 -0.24 11.48 -2.15
N ARG A 71 -1.42 11.42 -2.73
CA ARG A 71 -1.70 11.99 -4.05
C ARG A 71 -2.87 12.93 -3.91
N TYR A 72 -2.55 14.20 -3.65
CA TYR A 72 -3.52 15.28 -3.76
C TYR A 72 -2.79 16.61 -4.00
N LYS A 73 -2.88 17.14 -5.21
CA LYS A 73 -2.52 18.55 -5.43
C LYS A 73 -3.63 19.40 -4.79
N LYS A 74 -3.32 20.13 -3.71
CA LYS A 74 -4.13 21.31 -3.33
C LYS A 74 -4.13 22.24 -4.54
N GLY A 75 -5.27 22.36 -5.21
CA GLY A 75 -5.41 23.23 -6.38
C GLY A 75 -5.02 24.66 -6.00
N GLY A 76 -4.06 25.22 -6.73
CA GLY A 76 -3.95 26.66 -6.83
C GLY A 76 -5.24 27.23 -7.42
N PHE A 77 -5.50 28.50 -7.12
CA PHE A 77 -6.72 29.32 -7.33
C PHE A 77 -7.46 29.24 -8.70
N LEU A 78 -7.01 28.41 -9.66
CA LEU A 78 -7.52 28.34 -11.03
C LEU A 78 -7.87 26.94 -11.57
N PHE A 79 -7.79 25.85 -10.79
CA PHE A 79 -7.76 24.51 -11.40
C PHE A 79 -8.97 23.62 -11.14
N PHE A 80 -9.83 23.52 -12.17
CA PHE A 80 -10.69 22.36 -12.49
C PHE A 80 -9.86 21.09 -12.79
N GLN A 81 -8.82 20.80 -12.00
CA GLN A 81 -8.03 19.57 -12.17
C GLN A 81 -8.74 18.45 -11.44
N HIS A 82 -9.26 17.49 -12.20
CA HIS A 82 -9.75 16.19 -11.75
C HIS A 82 -8.99 15.74 -10.49
N ALA A 83 -9.70 15.54 -9.39
CA ALA A 83 -9.09 15.14 -8.13
C ALA A 83 -8.19 13.91 -8.38
N LYS A 84 -6.87 14.13 -8.32
CA LYS A 84 -5.87 13.10 -8.62
C LYS A 84 -5.67 12.24 -7.37
N GLY A 85 -6.65 11.39 -7.04
CA GLY A 85 -6.48 10.37 -6.01
C GLY A 85 -5.71 9.15 -6.51
N ILE A 86 -5.24 8.33 -5.58
CA ILE A 86 -4.69 7.00 -5.81
C ILE A 86 -5.84 6.01 -5.90
N GLU A 87 -5.87 5.19 -6.94
CA GLU A 87 -6.84 4.10 -7.05
C GLU A 87 -6.41 2.92 -6.19
N ASN A 88 -7.27 2.46 -5.28
CA ASN A 88 -6.92 1.40 -4.32
C ASN A 88 -6.55 0.06 -4.97
N CYS A 89 -7.19 -0.26 -6.11
CA CYS A 89 -6.89 -1.47 -6.87
C CYS A 89 -5.48 -1.41 -7.46
N GLU A 90 -5.15 -0.33 -8.18
CA GLU A 90 -3.80 -0.10 -8.71
C GLU A 90 -2.75 -0.01 -7.59
N TRP A 91 -3.11 0.61 -6.45
CA TRP A 91 -2.22 0.72 -5.30
C TRP A 91 -1.84 -0.63 -4.72
N THR A 92 -2.81 -1.54 -4.60
CA THR A 92 -2.56 -2.91 -4.11
C THR A 92 -1.58 -3.64 -5.01
N GLU A 93 -1.73 -3.53 -6.33
CA GLU A 93 -0.79 -4.12 -7.29
C GLU A 93 0.62 -3.53 -7.16
N LYS A 94 0.74 -2.21 -6.96
CA LYS A 94 2.04 -1.56 -6.70
C LYS A 94 2.68 -2.01 -5.39
N CYS A 95 1.90 -2.17 -4.33
CA CYS A 95 2.39 -2.70 -3.06
C CYS A 95 2.90 -4.13 -3.21
N ILE A 96 2.17 -4.99 -3.92
CA ILE A 96 2.61 -6.36 -4.20
C ILE A 96 3.91 -6.35 -5.03
N ALA A 97 3.99 -5.49 -6.05
CA ALA A 97 5.20 -5.32 -6.85
C ALA A 97 6.40 -4.79 -6.03
N ALA A 98 6.15 -4.00 -4.99
CA ALA A 98 7.17 -3.49 -4.08
C ALA A 98 7.67 -4.54 -3.06
N GLY A 99 6.92 -5.64 -2.85
CA GLY A 99 7.25 -6.72 -1.91
C GLY A 99 6.30 -6.85 -0.72
N ALA A 100 5.24 -6.04 -0.69
CA ALA A 100 4.20 -6.08 0.33
C ALA A 100 3.11 -7.13 0.02
N THR A 101 2.23 -7.37 0.99
CA THR A 101 1.13 -8.34 0.85
C THR A 101 -0.13 -7.69 0.29
N ILE A 102 -0.43 -6.46 0.71
CA ILE A 102 -1.62 -5.72 0.29
C ILE A 102 -1.38 -4.21 0.41
N GLY A 103 -2.18 -3.41 -0.30
CA GLY A 103 -2.24 -1.96 -0.14
C GLY A 103 -3.53 -1.52 0.52
N TYR A 104 -3.44 -0.56 1.43
CA TYR A 104 -4.58 0.07 2.08
C TYR A 104 -4.66 1.55 1.73
N CYS A 105 -5.87 2.07 1.66
CA CYS A 105 -6.13 3.46 1.30
C CYS A 105 -7.21 4.07 2.20
N ARG A 106 -7.11 5.38 2.44
CA ARG A 106 -8.07 6.17 3.23
C ARG A 106 -8.30 7.55 2.60
N ASP A 107 -9.29 8.26 3.14
CA ASP A 107 -9.76 9.55 2.62
C ASP A 107 -10.29 9.43 1.18
N LYS A 108 -11.38 8.68 1.02
CA LYS A 108 -12.06 8.50 -0.28
C LYS A 108 -12.50 9.85 -0.86
N ILE A 109 -12.39 9.96 -2.19
CA ILE A 109 -12.80 11.14 -2.99
C ILE A 109 -14.06 10.81 -3.78
#